data_AF-A0A2D5S750-F1
#
_entry.id   AF-A0A2D5S750-F1
#
_cell.length_a   1.000
_cell.length_b   1.000
_cell.length_c   1.000
_cell.angle_alpha   90.00
_cell.angle_beta   90.00
_cell.angle_gamma   90.00
#
_symmetry.space_group_name_H-M   'P 1'
#
loop_
_entity.id
_entity.type
_entity.pdbx_description
1 polymer ?
#
loop_
_entity_poly.entity_id
_entity_poly.type
_entity_poly.pdbx_seq_one_letter_code
_entity_poly.pdbx_strand_id
1 'polypeptide(L)' 'MFYYGEIGYEFDGGSHNLETAEKEAIKRSEKIDVVGIFDQHEELISVAIDGQIFEPRKA' A
#
# COMPACT_ATOMS: atom_id res chain seq x y z
N MET A 1 -6.31 13.36 -0.28
CA MET A 1 -5.46 12.25 -0.77
C MET A 1 -5.76 11.06 0.11
N PHE A 2 -6.28 10.00 -0.52
CA PHE A 2 -6.63 8.73 0.10
C PHE A 2 -5.75 7.67 -0.56
N TYR A 3 -5.26 6.71 0.22
CA TYR A 3 -4.50 5.58 -0.29
C TYR A 3 -5.18 4.28 0.09
N TYR A 4 -5.31 3.34 -0.85
CA TYR A 4 -5.95 2.04 -0.64
C TYR A 4 -4.87 0.96 -0.65
N GLY A 5 -4.90 -0.02 0.24
CA GLY A 5 -4.42 -1.37 -0.13
C GLY A 5 -5.63 -2.15 -0.61
N GLU A 6 -5.55 -3.06 -1.58
CA GLU A 6 -4.80 -4.32 -1.53
C GLU A 6 -5.00 -5.09 -2.87
N ILE A 7 -4.38 -6.26 -3.06
CA ILE A 7 -5.05 -7.34 -3.80
C ILE A 7 -5.86 -8.16 -2.77
N GLY A 8 -7.09 -7.75 -2.43
CA GLY A 8 -8.03 -8.56 -1.62
C GLY A 8 -8.81 -7.90 -0.46
N TYR A 9 -8.44 -6.70 -0.02
CA TYR A 9 -9.06 -6.01 1.14
C TYR A 9 -8.86 -4.50 1.05
N GLU A 10 -9.95 -3.75 0.91
CA GLU A 10 -9.91 -2.29 1.05
C GLU A 10 -9.66 -1.93 2.52
N PHE A 11 -8.57 -1.19 2.79
CA PHE A 11 -8.44 -0.55 4.10
C PHE A 11 -9.17 0.80 4.06
N ASP A 12 -10.27 0.88 4.80
CA ASP A 12 -11.12 2.08 4.95
C ASP A 12 -10.46 3.11 5.89
N GLY A 13 -9.20 3.45 5.59
CA GLY A 13 -8.31 4.25 6.43
C GLY A 13 -7.36 5.04 5.57
N GLY A 14 -7.89 5.80 4.62
CA GLY A 14 -7.07 6.64 3.75
C GLY A 14 -6.23 7.60 4.58
N SER A 15 -4.93 7.35 4.62
CA SER A 15 -3.97 8.24 5.24
C SER A 15 -3.77 9.48 4.36
N HIS A 16 -3.66 10.65 4.96
CA HIS A 16 -3.32 11.87 4.21
C HIS A 16 -1.82 11.97 3.85
N ASN A 17 -1.01 10.98 4.25
CA ASN A 17 0.43 10.90 3.99
C ASN A 17 0.82 9.50 3.50
N LEU A 18 1.62 9.45 2.42
CA LEU A 18 2.16 8.22 1.84
C LEU A 18 3.05 7.47 2.82
N GLU A 19 3.90 8.16 3.58
CA GLU A 19 4.82 7.54 4.54
C GLU A 19 4.08 6.72 5.61
N THR A 20 2.93 7.21 6.06
CA THR A 20 2.09 6.49 7.03
C THR A 20 1.43 5.27 6.39
N ALA A 21 0.97 5.38 5.14
CA ALA A 21 0.39 4.26 4.41
C ALA A 21 1.43 3.15 4.19
N GLU A 22 2.66 3.50 3.83
CA GLU A 22 3.78 2.57 3.68
C GLU A 22 4.16 1.88 4.98
N LYS A 23 4.23 2.62 6.10
CA LYS A 23 4.52 2.03 7.42
C LYS A 23 3.49 0.99 7.85
N GLU A 24 2.21 1.27 7.62
CA GLU A 24 1.14 0.31 7.95
C GLU A 24 1.11 -0.87 6.98
N ALA A 25 1.36 -0.62 5.69
CA ALA A 25 1.49 -1.68 4.69
C ALA A 25 2.65 -2.63 5.00
N ILE A 26 3.81 -2.11 5.42
CA ILE A 26 4.97 -2.90 5.89
C ILE A 26 4.55 -3.82 7.04
N LYS A 27 4.04 -3.27 8.14
CA LYS A 27 3.63 -4.05 9.32
C LYS A 27 2.60 -5.12 9.00
N ARG A 28 1.75 -4.87 8.01
CA ARG A 28 0.71 -5.79 7.59
C ARG A 28 1.27 -6.86 6.65
N SER A 29 2.16 -6.49 5.73
CA SER A 29 2.89 -7.44 4.86
C SER A 29 3.83 -8.40 5.61
N GLU A 30 4.14 -8.14 6.89
CA GLU A 30 4.80 -9.13 7.76
C GLU A 30 3.83 -10.23 8.24
N LYS A 31 2.51 -9.98 8.17
CA LYS A 31 1.45 -10.88 8.63
C LYS A 31 0.63 -11.49 7.50
N ILE A 32 0.62 -10.85 6.33
CA ILE A 32 -0.04 -11.27 5.09
C ILE A 32 0.95 -11.16 3.93
N ASP A 33 0.74 -11.85 2.82
CA ASP A 33 1.74 -11.90 1.74
C ASP A 33 2.04 -10.54 1.09
N VAL A 34 1.03 -9.84 0.59
CA VAL A 34 1.21 -8.65 -0.26
C VAL A 34 0.19 -7.57 0.07
N VAL A 35 0.64 -6.32 0.21
CA VAL A 35 -0.21 -5.15 0.44
C VAL A 35 0.05 -4.10 -0.64
N GLY A 36 -0.94 -3.83 -1.48
CA GLY A 36 -0.87 -2.70 -2.41
C GLY A 36 -1.01 -1.35 -1.69
N ILE A 37 -0.50 -0.30 -2.30
CA ILE A 37 -0.75 1.10 -1.91
C ILE A 37 -1.13 1.82 -3.20
N PHE A 38 -2.41 2.16 -3.32
CA PHE A 38 -3.03 2.85 -4.44
C PHE A 38 -3.30 4.29 -4.05
N ASP A 39 -3.43 5.20 -5.00
CA ASP A 39 -3.93 6.55 -4.74
C ASP A 39 -5.46 6.65 -4.90
N GLN A 40 -5.98 7.88 -4.84
CA GLN A 40 -7.41 8.17 -4.99
C GLN A 40 -7.97 7.91 -6.41
N HIS A 41 -7.10 7.68 -7.38
CA HIS A 41 -7.45 7.35 -8.76
C HIS A 41 -7.28 5.84 -9.05
N GLU A 42 -7.07 5.03 -8.00
CA GLU A 42 -6.80 3.60 -8.08
C GLU A 42 -5.46 3.29 -8.80
N GLU A 43 -4.54 4.26 -8.88
CA GLU A 43 -3.20 4.03 -9.42
C GLU A 43 -2.30 3.42 -8.36
N LEU A 44 -1.64 2.30 -8.69
CA LEU A 44 -0.69 1.66 -7.80
C LEU A 44 0.57 2.53 -7.63
N ILE A 45 0.81 2.99 -6.41
CA ILE A 45 1.95 3.80 -6.01
C ILE A 45 3.10 2.92 -5.55
N SER A 46 2.84 1.96 -4.67
CA SER A 46 3.84 1.04 -4.13
C SER A 46 3.19 -0.25 -3.62
N VAL A 47 4.01 -1.26 -3.34
CA VAL A 47 3.58 -2.56 -2.81
C VAL A 47 4.48 -2.93 -1.64
N ALA A 48 3.89 -3.36 -0.53
CA ALA A 48 4.60 -3.98 0.58
C ALA A 48 4.57 -5.52 0.47
N ILE A 49 5.73 -6.17 0.54
CA ILE A 49 5.90 -7.61 0.50
C ILE A 49 6.94 -7.98 1.57
N ASP A 50 6.58 -8.88 2.49
CA ASP A 50 7.49 -9.37 3.54
C ASP A 50 8.22 -8.25 4.30
N GLY A 51 7.46 -7.23 4.71
CA GLY A 51 7.97 -6.07 5.45
C GLY A 51 8.79 -5.07 4.63
N GLN A 52 8.83 -5.20 3.30
CA GLN A 52 9.61 -4.33 2.41
C GLN A 52 8.74 -3.65 1.36
N ILE A 53 9.07 -2.40 1.00
CA ILE A 53 8.33 -1.61 0.01
C ILE A 53 9.01 -1.69 -1.37
N PHE A 54 8.20 -1.84 -2.40
CA PHE A 54 8.58 -1.89 -3.80
C PHE A 54 7.76 -0.89 -4.61
N GLU A 55 8.42 -0.08 -5.43
CA GLU A 55 7.77 0.82 -6.37
C GLU A 55 7.53 0.12 -7.71
N PRO A 56 6.36 0.29 -8.35
CA PRO A 56 6.10 -0.26 -9.68
C PRO A 56 7.02 0.41 -10.70
N ARG A 57 7.51 -0.41 -11.64
CA ARG A 57 8.37 0.08 -12.71
C ARG A 57 7.54 0.94 -13.66
N LYS A 58 7.90 2.21 -13.82
CA LYS A 58 7.30 3.06 -14.86
C LYS A 58 7.67 2.48 -16.24
N ALA A 59 6.66 2.05 -16.98
CA ALA A 59 6.79 1.57 -18.36
C ALA A 59 7.09 2.72 -19.32
#